data_AF-A0A8S2Y3V8-F1
#
_entry.id   AF-A0A8S2Y3V8-F1
#
_cell.length_a   1.000
_cell.length_b   1.000
_cell.length_c   1.000
_cell.angle_alpha   90.00
_cell.angle_beta   90.00
_cell.angle_gamma   90.00
#
_symmetry.space_group_name_H-M   'P 1'
#
loop_
_entity.id
_entity.type
_entity.pdbx_description
1 polymer ?
#
loop_
_entity_poly.entity_id
_entity_poly.type
_entity_poly.pdbx_seq_one_letter_code
_entity_poly.pdbx_strand_id
1 'polypeptide(L)'
;PSSNDSETEIVLKGVVRVENVPQPQQYIAELLNRVQKQYLLNTYRIADFANDEDFLEKLARKSGKLLRGGEPDIQTVSKMVLNDFQRGRLPHFVKPPGDDEKIDVPKTDTTNNDNIIVQQDFSDLEVSVKTAEDEIIDIDLTGDIAQSDAVSLNDDDDIVQEKEERESVPLSSKEQDSVPLS
;
A
#
# COMPACT_ATOMS: atom_id res chain seq x y z
N PRO A 1 -3.55 30.24 -2.21
CA PRO A 1 -3.90 29.61 -3.51
C PRO A 1 -3.32 30.43 -4.65
N SER A 2 -2.38 29.87 -5.40
CA SER A 2 -1.86 30.51 -6.61
C SER A 2 -2.98 30.52 -7.65
N SER A 3 -3.36 31.69 -8.15
CA SER A 3 -4.57 31.87 -8.98
C SER A 3 -4.56 31.19 -10.35
N ASN A 4 -3.54 30.38 -10.67
CA ASN A 4 -3.39 29.66 -11.94
C ASN A 4 -3.57 28.14 -11.81
N ASP A 5 -3.78 27.61 -10.61
CA ASP A 5 -3.96 26.17 -10.45
C ASP A 5 -5.34 25.73 -10.96
N SER A 6 -5.39 24.66 -11.76
CA SER A 6 -6.65 24.03 -12.18
C SER A 6 -7.37 23.43 -10.97
N GLU A 7 -8.70 23.32 -11.00
CA GLU A 7 -9.47 22.64 -9.95
C GLU A 7 -8.94 21.21 -9.70
N THR A 8 -8.57 20.51 -10.78
CA THR A 8 -7.94 19.18 -10.70
C THR A 8 -6.65 19.21 -9.88
N GLU A 9 -5.83 20.24 -10.04
CA GLU A 9 -4.57 20.41 -9.32
C GLU A 9 -4.80 20.76 -7.85
N ILE A 10 -5.77 21.62 -7.57
CA ILE A 10 -6.15 21.99 -6.20
C ILE A 10 -6.59 20.76 -5.41
N VAL A 11 -7.38 19.88 -6.05
CA VAL A 11 -7.83 18.61 -5.47
C VAL A 11 -6.66 17.64 -5.30
N LEU A 12 -5.81 17.47 -6.31
CA LEU A 12 -4.66 16.55 -6.23
C LEU A 12 -3.61 17.01 -5.21
N LYS A 13 -3.42 18.31 -4.98
CA LYS A 13 -2.54 18.88 -3.94
C LYS A 13 -3.10 18.71 -2.52
N GLY A 14 -4.36 18.28 -2.36
CA GLY A 14 -4.97 18.09 -1.04
C GLY A 14 -5.40 19.37 -0.31
N VAL A 15 -5.55 20.48 -1.05
CA VAL A 15 -6.02 21.76 -0.48
C VAL A 15 -7.50 21.67 -0.09
N VAL A 16 -8.26 20.81 -0.78
CA VAL A 16 -9.67 20.51 -0.50
C VAL A 16 -9.78 19.10 0.05
N ARG A 17 -10.64 18.93 1.05
CA ARG A 17 -10.92 17.61 1.61
C ARG A 17 -11.71 16.74 0.62
N VAL A 18 -11.31 15.48 0.48
CA VAL A 18 -11.83 14.54 -0.52
C VAL A 18 -13.33 14.26 -0.35
N GLU A 19 -13.84 14.32 0.89
CA GLU A 19 -15.27 14.11 1.17
C GLU A 19 -16.18 15.18 0.56
N ASN A 20 -15.67 16.40 0.36
CA ASN A 20 -16.43 17.53 -0.19
C ASN A 20 -16.43 17.56 -1.72
N VAL A 21 -15.64 16.69 -2.36
CA VAL A 21 -15.58 16.59 -3.81
C VAL A 21 -16.81 15.82 -4.30
N PRO A 22 -17.68 16.42 -5.13
CA PRO A 22 -18.92 15.79 -5.55
C PRO A 22 -18.70 14.66 -6.57
N GLN A 23 -17.69 14.79 -7.44
CA GLN A 23 -17.37 13.83 -8.51
C GLN A 23 -15.89 13.40 -8.48
N PRO A 24 -15.47 12.63 -7.45
CA PRO A 24 -14.08 12.20 -7.27
C PRO A 24 -13.52 11.38 -8.45
N GLN A 25 -14.37 10.68 -9.21
CA GLN A 25 -13.95 9.83 -10.34
C GLN A 25 -13.28 10.63 -11.47
N GLN A 26 -13.67 11.89 -11.69
CA GLN A 26 -13.14 12.72 -12.79
C GLN A 26 -11.65 13.06 -12.62
N TYR A 27 -11.17 13.06 -11.38
CA TYR A 27 -9.78 13.38 -11.05
C TYR A 27 -8.85 12.16 -11.15
N ILE A 28 -9.41 10.95 -11.26
CA ILE A 28 -8.63 9.71 -11.30
C ILE A 28 -7.83 9.62 -12.60
N ALA A 29 -8.38 10.01 -13.74
CA ALA A 29 -7.65 10.03 -15.01
C ALA A 29 -6.35 10.85 -14.92
N GLU A 30 -6.42 12.06 -14.34
CA GLU A 30 -5.23 12.91 -14.11
C GLU A 30 -4.26 12.32 -13.09
N LEU A 31 -4.76 11.66 -12.04
CA LEU A 31 -3.95 10.97 -11.05
C LEU A 31 -3.15 9.83 -11.68
N LEU A 32 -3.78 9.02 -12.53
CA LEU A 32 -3.14 7.92 -13.25
C LEU A 32 -2.04 8.40 -14.20
N ASN A 33 -2.17 9.61 -14.75
CA ASN A 33 -1.12 10.20 -15.58
C ASN A 33 0.12 10.62 -14.78
N ARG A 34 -0.06 10.99 -13.50
CA ARG A 34 1.04 11.43 -12.62
C ARG A 34 1.78 10.28 -11.96
N VAL A 35 1.09 9.17 -11.72
CA VAL A 35 1.66 8.00 -11.04
C VAL A 35 2.00 6.92 -12.05
N GLN A 36 3.19 6.34 -11.97
CA GLN A 36 3.52 5.24 -12.87
C GLN A 36 2.66 4.01 -12.58
N LYS A 37 2.18 3.38 -13.65
CA LYS A 37 1.32 2.19 -13.61
C LYS A 37 1.87 1.07 -12.73
N GLN A 38 3.18 0.83 -12.74
CA GLN A 38 3.85 -0.20 -11.93
C GLN A 38 3.58 -0.03 -10.43
N TYR A 39 3.61 1.20 -9.91
CA TYR A 39 3.33 1.46 -8.51
C TYR A 39 1.87 1.19 -8.16
N LEU A 40 0.93 1.45 -9.07
CA LEU A 40 -0.47 1.14 -8.82
C LEU A 40 -0.73 -0.36 -8.75
N LEU A 41 -0.16 -1.13 -9.68
CA LEU A 41 -0.28 -2.58 -9.68
C LEU A 41 0.30 -3.16 -8.39
N ASN A 42 1.45 -2.66 -7.94
CA ASN A 42 2.10 -3.11 -6.70
C ASN A 42 1.34 -2.71 -5.43
N THR A 43 0.89 -1.45 -5.33
CA THR A 43 0.19 -0.95 -4.13
C THR A 43 -1.20 -1.56 -3.99
N TYR A 44 -1.93 -1.66 -5.09
CA TYR A 44 -3.30 -2.16 -5.09
C TYR A 44 -3.42 -3.66 -5.39
N ARG A 45 -2.32 -4.38 -5.68
CA ARG A 45 -2.26 -5.79 -6.16
C ARG A 45 -3.41 -6.14 -7.10
N ILE A 46 -3.54 -5.36 -8.16
CA ILE A 46 -4.47 -5.61 -9.27
C ILE A 46 -3.66 -6.12 -10.46
N ALA A 47 -4.27 -6.93 -11.33
CA ALA A 47 -3.55 -7.60 -12.41
C ALA A 47 -3.05 -6.62 -13.47
N ASP A 48 -3.98 -6.01 -14.20
CA ASP A 48 -3.69 -4.95 -15.15
C ASP A 48 -4.98 -4.13 -15.37
N PHE A 49 -4.85 -2.91 -15.88
CA PHE A 49 -5.98 -2.05 -16.24
C PHE A 49 -5.70 -1.21 -17.48
N ALA A 50 -6.72 -0.97 -18.30
CA ALA A 50 -6.60 -0.17 -19.52
C ALA A 50 -7.04 1.29 -19.30
N ASN A 51 -8.17 1.46 -18.62
CA ASN A 51 -8.81 2.75 -18.40
C ASN A 51 -8.90 3.04 -16.89
N ASP A 52 -9.16 4.31 -16.56
CA ASP A 52 -9.44 4.75 -15.20
C ASP A 52 -10.70 4.10 -14.62
N GLU A 53 -11.76 3.93 -15.42
CA GLU A 53 -12.96 3.22 -14.99
C GLU A 53 -12.70 1.73 -14.69
N ASP A 54 -11.94 1.04 -15.56
CA ASP A 54 -11.57 -0.37 -15.38
C ASP A 54 -10.66 -0.58 -14.16
N PHE A 55 -9.77 0.37 -13.88
CA PHE A 55 -8.98 0.42 -12.66
C PHE A 55 -9.88 0.49 -11.41
N LEU A 56 -10.85 1.40 -11.40
CA LEU A 56 -11.77 1.60 -10.27
C LEU A 56 -12.68 0.39 -10.07
N GLU A 57 -13.19 -0.24 -11.14
CA GLU A 57 -14.00 -1.45 -11.07
C GLU A 57 -13.23 -2.62 -10.45
N LYS A 58 -12.01 -2.88 -10.94
CA LYS A 58 -11.13 -3.93 -10.41
C LYS A 58 -10.79 -3.68 -8.95
N LEU A 59 -10.49 -2.43 -8.59
CA LEU A 59 -10.19 -2.06 -7.23
C LEU A 59 -11.42 -2.18 -6.30
N ALA A 60 -12.61 -1.82 -6.78
CA ALA A 60 -13.87 -1.96 -6.03
C ALA A 60 -14.17 -3.42 -5.70
N ARG A 61 -14.10 -4.30 -6.71
CA ARG A 61 -14.29 -5.75 -6.53
C ARG A 61 -13.27 -6.33 -5.58
N LYS A 62 -12.00 -5.92 -5.70
CA LYS A 62 -10.95 -6.40 -4.82
C LYS A 62 -11.10 -5.91 -3.37
N SER A 63 -11.42 -4.63 -3.18
CA SER A 63 -11.58 -4.03 -1.86
C SER A 63 -12.93 -4.40 -1.19
N GLY A 64 -13.82 -5.10 -1.90
CA GLY A 64 -15.16 -5.42 -1.43
C GLY A 64 -16.08 -4.20 -1.29
N LYS A 65 -15.76 -3.07 -1.96
CA LYS A 65 -16.59 -1.86 -1.96
C LYS A 65 -17.61 -1.95 -3.08
N LEU A 66 -18.62 -2.77 -2.83
CA LEU A 66 -19.73 -3.00 -3.75
C LEU A 66 -21.02 -2.41 -3.15
N LEU A 67 -21.85 -1.84 -4.01
CA LEU A 67 -23.20 -1.43 -3.67
C LEU A 67 -24.09 -2.66 -3.49
N ARG A 68 -25.30 -2.43 -2.96
CA ARG A 68 -26.34 -3.47 -2.91
C ARG A 68 -26.67 -3.90 -4.34
N GLY A 69 -26.56 -5.19 -4.62
CA GLY A 69 -26.69 -5.73 -5.98
C GLY A 69 -25.36 -6.13 -6.63
N GLY A 70 -24.22 -5.91 -5.95
CA GLY A 70 -22.91 -6.36 -6.43
C GLY A 70 -22.25 -5.43 -7.44
N GLU A 71 -22.82 -4.25 -7.68
CA GLU A 71 -22.22 -3.22 -8.52
C GLU A 71 -21.03 -2.54 -7.82
N PRO A 72 -19.95 -2.22 -8.54
CA PRO A 72 -18.79 -1.55 -7.95
C PRO A 72 -19.14 -0.12 -7.49
N ASP A 73 -18.78 0.22 -6.25
CA ASP A 73 -18.92 1.59 -5.74
C ASP A 73 -17.73 2.46 -6.18
N ILE A 74 -17.84 3.01 -7.39
CA ILE A 74 -16.81 3.87 -8.00
C ILE A 74 -16.56 5.12 -7.15
N GLN A 75 -17.59 5.70 -6.53
CA GLN A 75 -17.49 6.94 -5.75
C GLN A 75 -16.61 6.74 -4.51
N THR A 76 -16.91 5.72 -3.72
CA THR A 76 -16.18 5.42 -2.48
C THR A 76 -14.72 5.02 -2.79
N VAL A 77 -14.51 4.23 -3.84
CA VAL A 77 -13.16 3.80 -4.25
C VAL A 77 -12.35 4.98 -4.79
N SER A 78 -12.95 5.88 -5.57
CA SER A 78 -12.28 7.08 -6.06
C SER A 78 -11.81 7.97 -4.90
N LYS A 79 -12.65 8.14 -3.87
CA LYS A 79 -12.26 8.88 -2.65
C LYS A 79 -11.10 8.22 -1.92
N MET A 80 -11.10 6.89 -1.83
CA MET A 80 -10.01 6.13 -1.22
C MET A 80 -8.68 6.34 -1.97
N VAL A 81 -8.70 6.23 -3.30
CA VAL A 81 -7.50 6.40 -4.14
C VAL A 81 -6.95 7.82 -4.05
N LEU A 82 -7.83 8.82 -4.11
CA LEU A 82 -7.42 10.21 -4.00
C LEU A 82 -6.79 10.52 -2.65
N ASN A 83 -7.33 9.95 -1.57
CA ASN A 83 -6.75 10.06 -0.23
C ASN A 83 -5.40 9.35 -0.13
N ASP A 84 -5.27 8.14 -0.68
CA ASP A 84 -4.00 7.41 -0.74
C ASP A 84 -2.91 8.22 -1.47
N PHE A 85 -3.28 8.90 -2.56
CA PHE A 85 -2.38 9.78 -3.31
C PHE A 85 -1.93 10.98 -2.48
N GLN A 86 -2.87 11.69 -1.84
CA GLN A 86 -2.57 12.84 -0.98
C GLN A 86 -1.74 12.47 0.26
N ARG A 87 -1.90 11.24 0.78
CA ARG A 87 -1.12 10.71 1.91
C ARG A 87 0.26 10.19 1.52
N GLY A 88 0.62 10.22 0.23
CA GLY A 88 1.89 9.72 -0.27
C GLY A 88 2.02 8.19 -0.29
N ARG A 89 0.91 7.45 -0.13
CA ARG A 89 0.91 5.99 -0.27
C ARG A 89 1.15 5.57 -1.72
N LEU A 90 0.79 6.43 -2.66
CA LEU A 90 1.17 6.33 -4.07
C LEU A 90 2.38 7.25 -4.33
N PRO A 91 3.57 6.68 -4.55
CA PRO A 91 4.74 7.47 -4.91
C PRO A 91 4.53 8.18 -6.24
N HIS A 92 4.75 9.48 -6.29
CA HIS A 92 4.83 10.25 -7.52
C HIS A 92 6.03 11.19 -7.45
N PHE A 93 6.61 11.50 -8.60
CA PHE A 93 7.72 12.43 -8.68
C PHE A 93 7.50 13.39 -9.85
N VAL A 94 7.90 14.63 -9.64
CA VAL A 94 7.97 15.65 -10.69
C VAL A 94 9.43 16.00 -10.82
N LYS A 95 9.95 15.98 -12.05
CA LYS A 95 11.32 16.39 -12.31
C LYS A 95 11.49 17.87 -11.96
N PRO A 96 12.61 18.27 -11.35
CA PRO A 96 12.90 19.68 -11.16
C PRO A 96 12.95 20.40 -12.52
N PRO A 97 12.52 21.67 -12.60
CA PRO A 97 12.62 22.44 -13.83
C PRO A 97 14.10 22.72 -14.14
N GLY A 98 14.61 22.20 -15.26
CA GLY A 98 15.99 22.40 -15.72
C GLY A 98 16.72 21.14 -16.21
N ASP A 99 16.26 19.95 -15.80
CA ASP A 99 16.87 18.66 -16.19
C ASP A 99 16.24 18.08 -17.47
N ASP A 100 16.15 18.89 -18.53
CA ASP A 100 15.73 18.46 -19.87
C ASP A 100 16.87 17.80 -20.65
N GLU A 101 18.05 17.65 -20.04
CA GLU A 101 19.08 16.77 -20.59
C GLU A 101 18.58 15.34 -20.51
N LYS A 102 18.32 14.77 -21.68
CA LYS A 102 17.97 13.36 -21.88
C LYS A 102 19.10 12.50 -21.33
N ILE A 103 19.06 12.20 -20.03
CA ILE A 103 19.69 10.99 -19.54
C ILE A 103 18.80 9.88 -20.08
N ASP A 104 19.18 9.34 -21.24
CA ASP A 104 18.71 8.04 -21.71
C ASP A 104 19.09 7.03 -20.63
N VAL A 105 18.23 6.85 -19.64
CA VAL A 105 18.33 5.74 -18.72
C VAL A 105 17.85 4.53 -19.52
N PRO A 106 18.75 3.62 -19.96
CA PRO A 106 18.30 2.44 -20.67
C PRO A 106 17.36 1.68 -19.73
N LYS A 107 16.16 1.32 -20.24
CA LYS A 107 15.31 0.33 -19.60
C LYS A 107 16.05 -1.00 -19.64
N THR A 108 16.92 -1.25 -18.68
CA THR A 108 17.52 -2.56 -18.47
C THR A 108 16.52 -3.40 -17.71
N ASP A 109 15.82 -4.28 -18.41
CA ASP A 109 15.31 -5.51 -17.81
C ASP A 109 16.53 -6.26 -17.25
N THR A 110 16.74 -6.23 -15.94
CA THR A 110 17.78 -7.05 -15.31
C THR A 110 17.34 -7.49 -13.92
N THR A 111 16.77 -8.68 -13.89
CA THR A 111 17.05 -9.68 -12.87
C THR A 111 18.56 -9.70 -12.62
N ASN A 112 19.04 -9.23 -11.46
CA ASN A 112 20.13 -9.83 -10.67
C ASN A 112 20.51 -8.92 -9.49
N ASN A 113 20.78 -9.56 -8.37
CA ASN A 113 21.23 -8.96 -7.12
C ASN A 113 22.63 -8.35 -7.31
N ASP A 114 22.73 -7.04 -7.47
CA ASP A 114 23.99 -6.33 -7.26
C ASP A 114 23.83 -5.43 -6.04
N ASN A 115 24.42 -5.88 -4.93
CA ASN A 115 24.69 -5.06 -3.77
C ASN A 115 25.54 -3.86 -4.23
N ILE A 116 24.92 -2.69 -4.38
CA ILE A 116 25.65 -1.43 -4.57
C ILE A 116 26.36 -1.13 -3.25
N ILE A 117 27.61 -1.58 -3.13
CA ILE A 117 28.50 -1.15 -2.06
C ILE A 117 28.99 0.24 -2.47
N VAL A 118 28.35 1.28 -1.93
CA VAL A 118 28.83 2.66 -2.03
C VAL A 118 30.04 2.78 -1.11
N GLN A 119 31.25 2.80 -1.69
CA GLN A 119 32.48 3.04 -0.93
C GLN A 119 32.61 4.53 -0.65
N GLN A 120 32.19 4.94 0.55
CA GLN A 120 32.36 6.31 1.02
C GLN A 120 33.75 6.43 1.64
N ASP A 121 34.66 7.17 0.99
CA ASP A 121 35.97 7.48 1.54
C ASP A 121 35.84 8.58 2.61
N PHE A 122 36.15 8.23 3.86
CA PHE A 122 36.06 9.14 5.02
C PHE A 122 37.41 9.77 5.40
N SER A 123 38.46 9.57 4.60
CA SER A 123 39.82 10.05 4.89
C SER A 123 39.95 11.57 5.05
N ASP A 124 39.01 12.34 4.50
CA ASP A 124 39.02 13.80 4.56
C ASP A 124 38.08 14.38 5.65
N LEU A 125 37.46 13.54 6.49
CA LEU A 125 36.56 13.99 7.55
C LEU A 125 37.34 14.29 8.85
N GLU A 126 37.75 15.54 9.04
CA GLU A 126 38.46 15.98 10.25
C GLU A 126 37.47 16.15 11.43
N VAL A 127 37.15 15.04 12.11
CA VAL A 127 36.24 15.03 13.27
C VAL A 127 37.01 15.39 14.54
N SER A 128 36.92 16.64 15.00
CA SER A 128 37.42 17.04 16.31
C SER A 128 36.38 16.78 17.39
N VAL A 129 36.37 15.56 17.96
CA VAL A 129 35.60 15.26 19.16
C VAL A 129 36.34 15.83 20.36
N LYS A 130 35.82 16.94 20.93
CA LYS A 130 36.25 17.40 22.24
C LYS A 130 35.41 16.71 23.31
N THR A 131 35.87 15.55 23.77
CA THR A 131 35.35 14.92 25.00
C THR A 131 36.40 15.06 26.09
N ALA A 132 35.93 15.44 27.27
CA ALA A 132 36.72 15.39 28.48
C ALA A 132 36.99 13.92 28.83
N GLU A 133 38.27 13.56 28.81
CA GLU A 133 38.94 12.55 29.63
C GLU A 133 38.34 11.13 29.63
N ASP A 134 39.02 10.29 28.84
CA ASP A 134 39.38 8.89 29.09
C ASP A 134 38.29 7.80 29.12
N GLU A 135 38.11 7.12 27.98
CA GLU A 135 38.31 5.66 27.82
C GLU A 135 38.17 5.27 26.33
N ILE A 136 39.25 4.86 25.70
CA ILE A 136 39.26 4.31 24.33
C ILE A 136 38.95 2.82 24.44
N ILE A 137 37.80 2.38 23.92
CA ILE A 137 37.47 0.95 23.80
C ILE A 137 38.06 0.46 22.47
N ASP A 138 39.13 -0.32 22.53
CA ASP A 138 39.64 -1.08 21.38
C ASP A 138 38.63 -2.19 21.05
N ILE A 139 37.81 -1.99 20.02
CA ILE A 139 36.98 -3.05 19.45
C ILE A 139 37.80 -3.75 18.37
N ASP A 140 38.44 -4.86 18.73
CA ASP A 140 39.08 -5.78 17.81
C ASP A 140 38.01 -6.48 16.94
N LEU A 141 37.93 -6.10 15.66
CA LEU A 141 37.04 -6.69 14.65
C LEU A 141 37.75 -7.80 13.84
N THR A 142 38.58 -8.61 14.49
CA THR A 142 39.09 -9.87 13.91
C THR A 142 38.38 -11.07 14.55
N GLY A 143 37.10 -11.24 14.23
CA GLY A 143 36.26 -12.34 14.73
C GLY A 143 35.53 -13.05 13.60
N ASP A 144 35.92 -14.29 13.35
CA ASP A 144 35.46 -15.20 12.30
C ASP A 144 33.95 -15.24 12.05
N ILE A 145 33.60 -15.26 10.76
CA ILE A 145 32.33 -15.77 10.25
C ILE A 145 32.38 -17.29 10.41
N ALA A 146 31.79 -17.82 11.47
CA ALA A 146 31.62 -19.26 11.67
C ALA A 146 30.14 -19.64 11.78
N GLN A 147 29.83 -20.65 10.98
CA GLN A 147 28.55 -21.26 10.69
C GLN A 147 28.14 -22.25 11.79
N SER A 148 26.99 -22.03 12.43
CA SER A 148 26.25 -22.97 13.30
C SER A 148 24.99 -22.23 13.78
N ASP A 149 23.77 -22.73 13.83
CA ASP A 149 23.21 -24.05 13.63
C ASP A 149 21.74 -23.88 13.23
N ALA A 150 21.24 -24.81 12.42
CA ALA A 150 19.84 -24.95 12.14
C ALA A 150 19.07 -25.27 13.44
N VAL A 151 18.23 -24.34 13.90
CA VAL A 151 17.18 -24.67 14.87
C VAL A 151 15.94 -25.16 14.13
N SER A 152 15.86 -26.48 14.00
CA SER A 152 14.62 -27.22 13.75
C SER A 152 13.65 -26.91 14.89
N LEU A 153 12.56 -26.22 14.59
CA LEU A 153 11.35 -26.27 15.42
C LEU A 153 10.54 -27.46 14.91
N ASN A 154 10.79 -28.63 15.50
CA ASN A 154 9.88 -29.75 15.38
C ASN A 154 8.67 -29.48 16.27
N ASP A 155 7.50 -29.65 15.67
CA ASP A 155 6.22 -29.94 16.29
C ASP A 155 6.36 -30.98 17.41
N ASP A 156 5.71 -30.75 18.55
CA ASP A 156 4.83 -31.75 19.20
C ASP A 156 4.18 -31.18 20.47
N ASP A 157 2.87 -31.42 20.55
CA ASP A 157 1.97 -31.51 21.71
C ASP A 157 1.52 -30.26 22.50
N ASP A 158 0.28 -29.81 22.23
CA ASP A 158 -0.81 -30.07 23.19
C ASP A 158 -2.20 -30.05 22.50
N ILE A 159 -2.73 -31.25 22.26
CA ILE A 159 -4.09 -31.50 21.76
C ILE A 159 -5.03 -31.54 22.97
N VAL A 160 -5.94 -30.57 23.06
CA VAL A 160 -7.09 -30.67 23.99
C VAL A 160 -8.26 -31.33 23.26
N GLN A 161 -8.45 -32.63 23.53
CA GLN A 161 -9.70 -33.34 23.22
C GLN A 161 -10.68 -33.17 24.37
N GLU A 162 -11.87 -32.62 24.09
CA GLU A 162 -13.06 -32.90 24.90
C GLU A 162 -14.23 -33.18 23.96
N LYS A 163 -14.68 -34.45 23.99
CA LYS A 163 -15.82 -35.02 23.25
C LYS A 163 -17.12 -34.63 23.96
N GLU A 164 -18.09 -34.08 23.22
CA GLU A 164 -19.27 -34.77 22.65
C GLU A 164 -20.42 -34.96 23.65
N GLU A 165 -21.50 -34.19 23.50
CA GLU A 165 -22.84 -34.72 23.71
C GLU A 165 -23.84 -34.07 22.75
N ARG A 166 -24.48 -34.92 21.96
CA ARG A 166 -25.55 -34.57 21.02
C ARG A 166 -26.86 -34.61 21.80
N GLU A 167 -27.71 -33.59 21.64
CA GLU A 167 -29.14 -33.82 21.82
C GLU A 167 -29.97 -33.03 20.82
N SER A 168 -30.71 -33.80 20.02
CA SER A 168 -31.70 -33.42 19.03
C SER A 168 -32.98 -32.93 19.67
N VAL A 169 -33.56 -31.82 19.18
CA VAL A 169 -34.94 -31.40 19.50
C VAL A 169 -35.64 -30.95 18.20
N PRO A 170 -36.93 -31.29 17.99
CA PRO A 170 -37.43 -31.76 16.69
C PRO A 170 -38.21 -30.71 15.87
N LEU A 171 -38.53 -31.09 14.63
CA LEU A 171 -39.59 -30.50 13.83
C LEU A 171 -40.96 -30.61 14.55
N SER A 172 -41.75 -29.54 14.53
CA SER A 172 -43.21 -29.65 14.51
C SER A 172 -43.85 -28.52 13.71
N SER A 173 -44.95 -28.87 13.04
CA SER A 173 -45.69 -28.11 12.03
C SER A 173 -47.02 -27.59 12.58
N LYS A 174 -47.59 -26.56 11.92
CA LYS A 174 -49.02 -26.09 11.96
C LYS A 174 -49.44 -25.48 13.31
N GLU A 175 -50.33 -24.48 13.43
CA GLU A 175 -51.62 -24.13 12.82
C GLU A 175 -51.74 -22.58 12.73
N GLN A 176 -52.25 -22.01 11.65
CA GLN A 176 -53.62 -21.47 11.54
C GLN A 176 -54.07 -20.60 12.72
N ASP A 177 -54.18 -19.29 12.50
CA ASP A 177 -55.31 -18.53 13.01
C ASP A 177 -55.66 -17.39 12.04
N SER A 178 -56.76 -17.63 11.33
CA SER A 178 -57.59 -16.61 10.71
C SER A 178 -58.49 -16.01 11.79
N VAL A 179 -58.57 -14.68 11.91
CA VAL A 179 -59.76 -14.02 12.48
C VAL A 179 -60.06 -12.73 11.69
N PRO A 180 -61.34 -12.39 11.42
CA PRO A 180 -61.75 -11.62 10.26
C PRO A 180 -62.00 -10.13 10.53
N LEU A 181 -62.26 -9.41 9.43
CA LEU A 181 -62.82 -8.05 9.42
C LEU A 181 -64.15 -7.98 10.20
N SER A 182 -64.35 -6.84 10.86
CA SER A 182 -65.65 -6.25 11.16
C SER A 182 -65.59 -4.77 10.82
#